data_AF-A0AAU6TBZ2-F1
#
_entry.id   AF-A0AAU6TBZ2-F1
#
_cell.length_a   1.000
_cell.length_b   1.000
_cell.length_c   1.000
_cell.angle_alpha   90.00
_cell.angle_beta   90.00
_cell.angle_gamma   90.00
#
_symmetry.space_group_name_H-M   'P 1'
#
loop_
_entity.id
_entity.type
_entity.pdbx_description
1 polymer ?
#
loop_
_entity_poly.entity_id
_entity_poly.type
_entity_poly.pdbx_seq_one_letter_code
_entity_poly.pdbx_strand_id
1 'polypeptide(L)'
;MSSERYLFLIKGSLVMAQPLAAPETGELLTSLLQQGFAVGPLQVWANNAEQALACYERAAQQRAFGDILAGAEPAVAGVLS
;
A
#
# COMPACT_ATOMS: atom_id res chain seq x y z
N MET A 1 -12.01 13.46 -15.92
CA MET A 1 -11.17 13.38 -14.70
C MET A 1 -10.22 12.22 -14.92
N SER A 2 -8.90 12.47 -14.94
CA SER A 2 -7.91 11.42 -15.15
C SER A 2 -7.64 10.74 -13.82
N SER A 3 -8.02 9.46 -13.70
CA SER A 3 -7.55 8.62 -12.62
C SER A 3 -6.10 8.24 -12.91
N GLU A 4 -5.27 8.29 -11.88
CA GLU A 4 -3.87 7.89 -11.94
C GLU A 4 -3.67 6.58 -11.18
N ARG A 5 -2.59 5.88 -11.49
CA ARG A 5 -2.23 4.64 -10.81
C ARG A 5 -1.34 4.96 -9.62
N TYR A 6 -1.73 4.47 -8.45
CA TYR A 6 -1.02 4.69 -7.19
C TYR A 6 -0.32 3.40 -6.74
N LEU A 7 0.92 3.55 -6.28
CA LEU A 7 1.69 2.57 -5.51
C LEU A 7 1.57 2.90 -4.02
N PHE A 8 1.75 1.88 -3.19
CA PHE A 8 1.77 2.05 -1.75
C PHE A 8 3.15 1.68 -1.21
N LEU A 9 3.69 2.53 -0.33
CA LEU A 9 4.93 2.29 0.39
C LEU A 9 4.60 2.10 1.87
N ILE A 10 5.08 1.01 2.45
CA ILE A 10 4.65 0.52 3.76
C ILE A 10 5.87 0.42 4.67
N LYS A 11 5.76 0.96 5.88
CA LYS A 11 6.76 0.79 6.94
C LYS A 11 6.05 0.69 8.29
N GLY A 12 5.96 -0.52 8.83
CA GLY A 12 5.12 -0.80 10.00
C GLY A 12 3.65 -0.49 9.69
N SER A 13 3.04 0.41 10.47
CA SER A 13 1.67 0.88 10.27
C SER A 13 1.56 2.09 9.32
N LEU A 14 2.68 2.68 8.90
CA LEU A 14 2.66 3.82 7.99
C LEU A 14 2.49 3.33 6.55
N VAL A 15 1.47 3.85 5.88
CA VAL A 15 1.20 3.61 4.46
C VAL A 15 1.19 4.94 3.74
N MET A 16 2.00 5.08 2.69
CA MET A 16 2.03 6.26 1.83
C MET A 16 1.60 5.88 0.42
N ALA A 17 0.68 6.65 -0.15
CA ALA A 17 0.26 6.52 -1.54
C ALA A 17 1.12 7.43 -2.43
N GLN A 18 1.69 6.88 -3.50
CA GLN A 18 2.51 7.61 -4.47
C GLN A 18 1.96 7.42 -5.89
N PRO A 19 1.64 8.50 -6.63
CA PRO A 19 1.18 8.40 -8.00
C PRO A 19 2.33 8.02 -8.93
N LEU A 20 2.18 7.00 -9.78
CA LEU A 20 3.23 6.61 -10.74
C LEU A 20 3.52 7.71 -11.78
N ALA A 21 2.55 8.57 -12.06
CA ALA A 21 2.66 9.58 -13.10
C ALA A 21 3.53 10.78 -12.67
N ALA A 22 3.83 10.94 -11.37
CA ALA A 22 4.67 12.05 -10.93
C ALA A 22 6.14 11.77 -11.28
N PRO A 23 6.83 12.70 -11.97
CA PRO A 23 8.18 12.48 -12.50
C PRO A 23 9.22 12.24 -11.39
N GLU A 24 9.00 12.79 -10.19
CA GLU A 24 9.88 12.62 -9.03
C GLU A 24 9.68 11.27 -8.31
N THR A 25 8.66 10.49 -8.69
CA THR A 25 8.29 9.25 -8.01
C THR A 25 9.42 8.23 -8.04
N GLY A 26 10.18 8.15 -9.14
CA GLY A 26 11.29 7.20 -9.26
C GLY A 26 12.39 7.44 -8.22
N GLU A 27 12.81 8.70 -8.06
CA GLU A 27 13.84 9.09 -7.10
C GLU A 27 13.35 8.93 -5.66
N LEU A 28 12.13 9.41 -5.38
CA LEU A 28 11.50 9.30 -4.07
C LEU A 28 11.30 7.84 -3.67
N LEU A 29 10.85 6.99 -4.59
CA LEU A 29 10.67 5.55 -4.33
C LEU A 29 12.00 4.87 -4.04
N THR A 30 13.06 5.20 -4.78
CA THR A 30 14.40 4.67 -4.51
C THR A 30 14.89 5.05 -3.11
N SER A 31 14.76 6.32 -2.73
CA SER A 31 15.14 6.78 -1.38
C SER A 31 14.32 6.12 -0.28
N LEU A 32 13.01 5.95 -0.48
CA LEU A 32 12.13 5.32 0.52
C LEU A 32 12.43 3.82 0.66
N LEU A 33 12.71 3.12 -0.43
CA LEU A 33 13.14 1.71 -0.38
C LEU A 33 14.44 1.55 0.41
N GLN A 34 15.42 2.44 0.20
CA GLN A 34 16.67 2.43 0.96
C GLN A 34 16.47 2.72 2.46
N GLN A 35 15.43 3.49 2.82
CA GLN A 35 15.03 3.75 4.21
C GLN A 35 14.23 2.60 4.85
N GLY A 36 14.03 1.50 4.12
CA GLY A 36 13.34 0.30 4.60
C GLY A 36 11.82 0.35 4.47
N PHE A 37 11.27 1.20 3.59
CA PHE A 37 9.88 1.03 3.14
C PHE A 37 9.80 -0.17 2.19
N ALA A 38 8.71 -0.93 2.27
CA ALA A 38 8.38 -1.99 1.32
C ALA A 38 7.31 -1.50 0.33
N VAL A 39 7.38 -1.94 -0.92
CA VAL A 39 6.30 -1.69 -1.89
C VAL A 39 5.15 -2.64 -1.59
N GLY A 40 3.96 -2.07 -1.39
CA GLY A 40 2.73 -2.83 -1.22
C GLY A 40 2.38 -3.64 -2.48
N PRO A 41 1.78 -4.83 -2.32
CA PRO A 41 1.52 -5.73 -3.44
C PRO A 41 0.34 -5.29 -4.32
N LEU A 42 -0.41 -4.27 -3.89
CA LEU A 42 -1.60 -3.78 -4.57
C LEU A 42 -1.34 -2.40 -5.17
N GLN A 43 -1.92 -2.15 -6.34
CA GLN A 43 -1.94 -0.85 -7.00
C GLN A 43 -3.38 -0.52 -7.32
N VAL A 44 -3.78 0.73 -7.11
CA VAL A 44 -5.16 1.17 -7.32
C VAL A 44 -5.20 2.35 -8.27
N TRP A 45 -6.31 2.48 -8.99
CA TRP A 45 -6.63 3.68 -9.74
C TRP A 45 -7.41 4.62 -8.84
N ALA A 46 -6.96 5.86 -8.73
CA ALA A 46 -7.62 6.87 -7.92
C ALA A 46 -7.42 8.26 -8.53
N ASN A 47 -8.29 9.20 -8.17
CA ASN A 47 -8.16 10.58 -8.61
C ASN A 47 -7.25 11.42 -7.70
N ASN A 48 -6.96 10.92 -6.49
CA ASN A 48 -6.06 11.55 -5.52
C ASN A 48 -5.55 10.52 -4.51
N ALA A 49 -4.57 10.91 -3.70
CA ALA A 49 -3.94 10.06 -2.70
C ALA A 49 -4.90 9.60 -1.58
N GLU A 50 -5.83 10.45 -1.15
CA GLU A 50 -6.82 10.10 -0.12
C GLU A 50 -7.74 8.97 -0.58
N GLN A 51 -8.25 9.07 -1.81
CA GLN A 51 -9.05 8.03 -2.45
C GLN A 51 -8.23 6.76 -2.67
N ALA A 52 -6.95 6.89 -3.03
CA ALA A 52 -6.06 5.74 -3.18
C ALA A 52 -5.89 4.99 -1.84
N LEU A 53 -5.65 5.70 -0.74
CA LEU A 53 -5.53 5.12 0.59
C LEU A 53 -6.81 4.41 1.03
N ALA A 54 -7.98 5.04 0.87
CA ALA A 54 -9.26 4.42 1.20
C ALA A 54 -9.53 3.15 0.38
N CYS A 55 -9.19 3.15 -0.91
CA CYS A 55 -9.28 1.97 -1.76
C CYS A 55 -8.30 0.87 -1.34
N TYR A 56 -7.08 1.25 -0.94
CA TYR A 56 -6.06 0.32 -0.47
C TYR A 56 -6.44 -0.35 0.84
N GLU A 57 -6.91 0.40 1.83
CA GLU A 57 -7.38 -0.16 3.11
C GLU A 57 -8.51 -1.16 2.91
N ARG A 58 -9.49 -0.81 2.06
CA ARG A 58 -10.57 -1.72 1.71
C ARG A 58 -10.07 -2.99 1.04
N ALA A 59 -9.14 -2.88 0.09
CA ALA A 59 -8.57 -4.03 -0.61
C ALA A 59 -7.67 -4.88 0.31
N ALA A 60 -6.92 -4.25 1.21
CA ALA A 60 -6.10 -4.91 2.21
C ALA A 60 -6.96 -5.68 3.22
N GLN A 61 -8.07 -5.09 3.68
CA GLN A 61 -9.06 -5.76 4.54
C GLN A 61 -9.71 -6.94 3.81
N GLN A 62 -10.11 -6.77 2.55
CA GLN A 62 -10.69 -7.88 1.76
C GLN A 62 -9.69 -9.02 1.56
N ARG A 63 -8.41 -8.70 1.36
CA ARG A 63 -7.35 -9.70 1.21
C ARG A 63 -7.07 -10.42 2.51
N ALA A 64 -6.89 -9.68 3.61
CA ALA A 64 -6.71 -10.27 4.94
C ALA A 64 -7.90 -11.16 5.32
N PHE A 65 -9.12 -10.73 5.01
CA PHE A 65 -10.33 -11.52 5.23
C PHE A 65 -10.38 -12.76 4.33
N GLY A 66 -9.98 -12.63 3.06
CA GLY A 66 -9.86 -13.75 2.13
C GLY A 66 -8.80 -14.77 2.57
N ASP A 67 -7.65 -14.32 3.06
CA ASP A 67 -6.58 -15.17 3.61
C ASP A 67 -7.08 -15.94 4.85
N ILE A 68 -7.80 -15.27 5.77
CA ILE A 68 -8.45 -15.92 6.93
C ILE A 68 -9.43 -17.02 6.46
N LEU A 69 -10.28 -16.73 5.48
CA LEU A 69 -11.24 -17.70 4.93
C LEU A 69 -10.56 -18.86 4.20
N ALA A 70 -9.42 -18.60 3.56
CA ALA A 70 -8.61 -19.61 2.87
C ALA A 70 -7.75 -20.45 3.84
N GLY A 71 -7.80 -20.18 5.15
CA GLY A 71 -7.00 -20.87 6.16
C GLY A 71 -5.52 -20.46 6.16
N ALA A 72 -5.17 -19.36 5.47
CA ALA A 72 -3.88 -18.71 5.64
C ALA A 72 -3.97 -17.85 6.89
N GLU A 73 -3.26 -18.25 7.95
CA GLU A 73 -3.14 -17.47 9.17
C GLU A 73 -2.76 -16.03 8.78
N PRO A 74 -3.58 -15.01 9.11
CA PRO A 74 -3.19 -13.64 8.86
C PRO A 74 -1.89 -13.43 9.62
N ALA A 75 -0.85 -12.91 8.95
CA ALA A 75 0.35 -12.45 9.63
C ALA A 75 -0.01 -11.22 10.46
N VAL A 76 -0.74 -11.43 11.55
CA VAL A 76 -0.85 -10.47 12.64
C VAL A 76 0.55 -10.42 13.20
N ALA A 77 1.27 -9.36 12.83
CA ALA A 77 2.54 -9.02 13.42
C ALA A 77 2.39 -9.12 14.94
N GLY A 78 3.06 -10.13 15.51
CA GLY A 78 2.97 -10.45 16.92
C GLY A 78 3.30 -9.23 17.76
N VAL A 79 2.30 -8.76 18.50
CA VAL A 79 2.54 -8.06 19.76
C VAL A 79 2.42 -9.12 20.85
N LEU A 80 3.56 -9.67 21.24
CA LEU A 80 3.73 -10.26 22.55
C LEU A 80 4.77 -9.40 23.29
N SER A 81 4.29 -8.63 24.25
CA SER A 81 5.04 -8.13 25.40
C SER A 81 4.12 -8.26 26.60
#